data_AF-A0A4R3N7Y6-F1
#
_entry.id   AF-A0A4R3N7Y6-F1
#
_cell.length_a   1.000
_cell.length_b   1.000
_cell.length_c   1.000
_cell.angle_alpha   90.00
_cell.angle_beta   90.00
_cell.angle_gamma   90.00
#
_symmetry.space_group_name_H-M   'P 1'
#
loop_
_entity.id
_entity.type
_entity.pdbx_description
1 polymer ?
#
loop_
_entity_poly.entity_id
_entity_poly.type
_entity_poly.pdbx_seq_one_letter_code
_entity_poly.pdbx_strand_id
1 'polypeptide(L)'
;MPMRNAMLVLALGVTLAGCAKKQDAAAPVDAAPAATTAEQPATPASAPAATPAPAAVAFDINAIPVSTAALPAWPYVVLPAGYQFSYADDLASRTKDLARVPVWTGGQLLWVEGKVFSDAIDNVDGKTYSKFEVRKNLQQAIEALGGVRLTERSFDEATYKANEKALGDFSQEFIRMQSAYSYDSDADTYVIRRADKAIWIVFQSNNDRGALLVAEGPLPEAPAKS
;
A
#
# COMPACT_ATOMS: atom_id res chain seq x y z
N MET A 1 5.02 48.13 29.16
CA MET A 1 6.31 48.82 28.97
C MET A 1 7.05 48.16 27.81
N PRO A 2 7.43 48.94 26.79
CA PRO A 2 8.00 48.46 25.52
C PRO A 2 9.55 48.46 25.52
N MET A 3 10.14 48.08 24.38
CA MET A 3 11.55 48.14 23.94
C MET A 3 12.36 46.83 24.09
N ARG A 4 13.22 46.41 23.15
CA ARG A 4 13.75 47.09 21.95
C ARG A 4 14.32 46.08 20.95
N ASN A 5 14.14 46.42 19.68
CA ASN A 5 14.82 45.88 18.50
C ASN A 5 16.35 45.83 18.64
N ALA A 6 16.95 44.82 18.02
CA ALA A 6 18.24 44.95 17.36
C ALA A 6 18.24 44.12 16.06
N MET A 7 17.91 44.80 14.97
CA MET A 7 18.24 44.38 13.60
C MET A 7 19.76 44.41 13.42
N LEU A 8 20.33 43.40 12.77
CA LEU A 8 21.52 43.59 11.96
C LEU A 8 21.35 42.83 10.63
N VAL A 9 21.31 43.61 9.56
CA VAL A 9 21.28 43.21 8.15
C VAL A 9 22.71 43.29 7.61
N LEU A 10 23.16 42.28 6.86
CA LEU A 10 24.16 42.38 5.79
C LEU A 10 24.12 41.05 5.00
N ALA A 11 23.36 40.96 3.90
CA ALA A 11 23.64 41.36 2.52
C ALA A 11 24.42 40.32 1.69
N LEU A 12 23.69 39.78 0.70
CA LEU A 12 24.02 39.39 -0.68
C LEU A 12 25.27 38.52 -0.99
N GLY A 13 24.97 37.37 -1.61
CA GLY A 13 25.82 36.71 -2.59
C GLY A 13 25.00 35.77 -3.45
N VAL A 14 24.55 36.22 -4.63
CA VAL A 14 23.95 35.37 -5.68
C VAL A 14 25.06 34.99 -6.65
N THR A 15 25.27 33.69 -6.88
CA THR A 15 25.99 33.17 -8.04
C THR A 15 25.20 32.03 -8.66
N LEU A 16 24.76 32.23 -9.90
CA LEU A 16 24.26 31.19 -10.81
C LEU A 16 25.44 30.66 -11.65
N ALA A 17 25.64 29.35 -11.66
CA ALA A 17 26.22 28.52 -12.72
C ALA A 17 26.14 27.06 -12.21
N GLY A 18 25.60 26.05 -12.88
CA GLY A 18 25.69 25.70 -14.29
C GLY A 18 26.26 24.27 -14.36
N CYS A 19 25.54 23.34 -14.99
CA CYS A 19 25.72 21.90 -14.94
C CYS A 19 27.03 21.32 -15.54
N ALA A 20 27.32 20.09 -15.09
CA ALA A 20 27.76 18.91 -15.88
C ALA A 20 29.25 18.68 -16.23
N LYS A 21 29.70 17.53 -15.68
CA LYS A 21 30.26 16.35 -16.38
C LYS A 21 31.60 16.48 -17.11
N LYS A 22 32.63 15.86 -16.49
CA LYS A 22 33.88 15.43 -17.12
C LYS A 22 33.62 14.30 -18.11
N GLN A 23 34.18 14.42 -19.31
CA GLN A 23 34.53 13.31 -20.19
C GLN A 23 35.78 13.67 -20.98
N ASP A 24 36.86 12.93 -20.73
CA ASP A 24 38.01 12.77 -21.62
C ASP A 24 37.57 12.06 -22.91
N ALA A 25 38.10 12.49 -24.06
CA ALA A 25 38.80 11.63 -25.03
C ALA A 25 38.97 12.30 -26.41
N ALA A 26 40.23 12.28 -26.86
CA ALA A 26 40.74 12.00 -28.21
C ALA A 26 40.04 12.56 -29.47
N ALA A 27 40.82 13.29 -30.27
CA ALA A 27 40.66 13.42 -31.73
C ALA A 27 40.90 12.05 -32.41
N PRO A 28 40.38 11.78 -33.62
CA PRO A 28 40.94 12.39 -34.84
C PRO A 28 39.94 12.71 -35.98
N VAL A 29 40.50 13.49 -36.91
CA VAL A 29 40.20 13.71 -38.34
C VAL A 29 39.64 12.48 -39.07
N ASP A 30 38.58 12.63 -39.88
CA ASP A 30 38.66 12.63 -41.35
C ASP A 30 37.28 12.86 -42.00
N ALA A 31 37.29 13.47 -43.19
CA ALA A 31 36.10 13.83 -43.95
C ALA A 31 36.04 13.04 -45.26
N ALA A 32 34.91 12.35 -45.52
CA ALA A 32 34.47 11.95 -46.86
C ALA A 32 32.95 11.60 -46.87
N PRO A 33 32.23 11.85 -47.98
CA PRO A 33 30.76 11.92 -47.99
C PRO A 33 30.10 10.53 -48.14
N ALA A 34 29.02 10.28 -47.40
CA ALA A 34 28.24 9.06 -47.49
C ALA A 34 27.18 9.15 -48.60
N ALA A 35 27.24 8.19 -49.52
CA ALA A 35 26.25 7.93 -50.55
C ALA A 35 25.02 7.21 -49.98
N THR A 36 23.84 7.64 -50.41
CA THR A 36 22.53 7.08 -50.06
C THR A 36 22.38 5.65 -50.59
N THR A 37 22.15 4.69 -49.70
CA THR A 37 21.73 3.32 -50.04
C THR A 37 20.33 3.09 -49.48
N ALA A 38 19.40 2.69 -50.35
CA ALA A 38 18.01 2.40 -49.99
C ALA A 38 17.89 1.06 -49.26
N GLU A 39 17.16 1.06 -48.14
CA GLU A 39 16.92 -0.11 -47.30
C GLU A 39 15.65 -0.87 -47.77
N GLN A 40 15.81 -2.16 -48.03
CA GLN A 40 14.74 -3.08 -48.42
C GLN A 40 13.97 -3.56 -47.18
N PRO A 41 12.62 -3.63 -47.19
CA PRO A 41 11.86 -4.03 -46.01
C PRO A 41 12.06 -5.52 -45.68
N ALA A 42 12.52 -5.81 -44.47
CA ALA A 42 12.57 -7.17 -43.93
C ALA A 42 11.17 -7.62 -43.49
N THR A 43 10.81 -8.86 -43.83
CA THR A 43 9.56 -9.52 -43.44
C THR A 43 9.64 -9.93 -41.96
N PRO A 44 8.63 -9.65 -41.10
CA PRO A 44 8.72 -10.02 -39.69
C PRO A 44 8.55 -11.54 -39.48
N ALA A 45 9.49 -12.15 -38.77
CA ALA A 45 9.36 -13.50 -38.25
C ALA A 45 8.30 -13.53 -37.14
N SER A 46 7.37 -14.50 -37.20
CA SER A 46 6.35 -14.69 -36.17
C SER A 46 6.96 -15.27 -34.89
N ALA A 47 6.81 -14.55 -33.77
CA ALA A 47 7.20 -15.01 -32.44
C ALA A 47 6.26 -16.11 -31.92
N PRO A 48 6.73 -17.08 -31.12
CA PRO A 48 5.89 -18.11 -30.51
C PRO A 48 4.83 -17.51 -29.59
N ALA A 49 3.61 -18.02 -29.66
CA ALA A 49 2.50 -17.61 -28.81
C ALA A 49 2.83 -17.89 -27.33
N ALA A 50 2.66 -16.88 -26.49
CA ALA A 50 2.82 -17.02 -25.04
C ALA A 50 1.74 -17.95 -24.46
N THR A 51 2.15 -18.87 -23.60
CA THR A 51 1.24 -19.69 -22.79
C THR A 51 0.35 -18.77 -21.93
N PRO A 52 -0.98 -18.93 -21.92
CA PRO A 52 -1.85 -18.09 -21.10
C PRO A 52 -1.51 -18.23 -19.62
N ALA A 53 -1.43 -17.10 -18.92
CA ALA A 53 -1.33 -17.08 -17.46
C ALA A 53 -2.57 -17.75 -16.84
N PRO A 54 -2.44 -18.43 -15.67
CA PRO A 54 -3.58 -19.02 -14.97
C PRO A 54 -4.64 -17.96 -14.71
N ALA A 55 -5.92 -18.28 -14.95
CA ALA A 55 -7.02 -17.39 -14.63
C ALA A 55 -7.06 -17.13 -13.13
N ALA A 56 -7.14 -15.86 -12.73
CA ALA A 56 -7.28 -15.47 -11.33
C ALA A 56 -8.55 -16.10 -10.75
N VAL A 57 -8.42 -16.84 -9.65
CA VAL A 57 -9.56 -17.41 -8.92
C VAL A 57 -10.27 -16.26 -8.21
N ALA A 58 -11.55 -16.05 -8.52
CA ALA A 58 -12.37 -15.06 -7.84
C ALA A 58 -12.50 -15.42 -6.35
N PHE A 59 -12.38 -14.43 -5.47
CA PHE A 59 -12.52 -14.64 -4.02
C PHE A 59 -13.97 -14.96 -3.66
N ASP A 60 -14.20 -16.04 -2.92
CA ASP A 60 -15.50 -16.45 -2.39
C ASP A 60 -15.54 -16.28 -0.86
N ILE A 61 -16.32 -15.32 -0.38
CA ILE A 61 -16.52 -15.10 1.06
C ILE A 61 -17.15 -16.32 1.73
N ASN A 62 -17.87 -17.18 0.99
CA ASN A 62 -18.50 -18.37 1.56
C ASN A 62 -17.49 -19.44 1.99
N ALA A 63 -16.28 -19.41 1.44
CA ALA A 63 -15.18 -20.28 1.86
C ALA A 63 -14.58 -19.86 3.22
N ILE A 64 -14.84 -18.63 3.68
CA ILE A 64 -14.39 -18.15 4.97
C ILE A 64 -15.38 -18.61 6.06
N PRO A 65 -14.94 -19.28 7.14
CA PRO A 65 -15.81 -19.66 8.24
C PRO A 65 -16.44 -18.43 8.90
N VAL A 66 -17.72 -18.53 9.26
CA VAL A 66 -18.40 -17.48 10.03
C VAL A 66 -17.88 -17.49 11.46
N SER A 67 -17.34 -16.37 11.93
CA SER A 67 -16.88 -16.19 13.30
C SER A 67 -17.97 -15.62 14.20
N THR A 68 -18.11 -16.22 15.38
CA THR A 68 -18.99 -15.77 16.47
C THR A 68 -18.20 -15.22 17.66
N ALA A 69 -16.86 -15.11 17.56
CA ALA A 69 -16.01 -14.59 18.62
C ALA A 69 -16.45 -13.17 19.03
N ALA A 70 -16.29 -12.84 20.31
CA ALA A 70 -16.56 -11.50 20.80
C ALA A 70 -15.55 -10.52 20.19
N LEU A 71 -16.04 -9.46 19.55
CA LEU A 71 -15.18 -8.41 19.00
C LEU A 71 -14.80 -7.42 20.12
N PRO A 72 -13.56 -6.93 20.16
CA PRO A 72 -13.21 -5.86 21.09
C PRO A 72 -13.85 -4.54 20.64
N ALA A 73 -13.57 -3.44 21.34
CA ALA A 73 -14.04 -2.12 20.90
C ALA A 73 -13.49 -1.77 19.50
N TRP A 74 -14.23 -0.95 18.74
CA TRP A 74 -13.77 -0.41 17.47
C TRP A 74 -12.36 0.21 17.64
N PRO A 75 -11.38 -0.08 16.77
CA PRO A 75 -11.47 -0.72 15.44
C PRO A 75 -11.34 -2.26 15.44
N TYR A 76 -11.81 -2.94 16.48
CA TYR A 76 -11.80 -4.41 16.61
C TYR A 76 -10.41 -5.05 16.68
N VAL A 77 -9.36 -4.24 16.75
CA VAL A 77 -7.98 -4.69 16.81
C VAL A 77 -7.33 -4.11 18.06
N VAL A 78 -6.73 -4.99 18.86
CA VAL A 78 -5.91 -4.62 20.02
C VAL A 78 -4.45 -4.78 19.62
N LEU A 79 -3.67 -3.70 19.74
CA LEU A 79 -2.25 -3.73 19.45
C LEU A 79 -1.48 -4.42 20.58
N PRO A 80 -0.35 -5.08 20.28
CA PRO A 80 0.49 -5.71 21.28
C PRO A 80 1.04 -4.69 22.29
N ALA A 81 1.32 -5.15 23.51
CA ALA A 81 1.86 -4.30 24.56
C ALA A 81 3.13 -3.57 24.10
N GLY A 82 3.23 -2.28 24.42
CA GLY A 82 4.33 -1.43 23.95
C GLY A 82 4.12 -0.81 22.56
N TYR A 83 2.94 -1.02 21.95
CA TYR A 83 2.52 -0.36 20.72
C TYR A 83 1.16 0.30 20.89
N GLN A 84 0.96 1.42 20.20
CA GLN A 84 -0.32 2.13 20.16
C GLN A 84 -0.59 2.68 18.76
N PHE A 85 -1.84 3.05 18.49
CA PHE A 85 -2.14 3.88 17.33
C PHE A 85 -1.64 5.31 17.60
N SER A 86 -1.18 6.01 16.55
CA SER A 86 -0.72 7.40 16.69
C SER A 86 -1.75 8.32 17.33
N TYR A 87 -3.05 8.05 17.13
CA TYR A 87 -4.17 8.76 17.73
C TYR A 87 -4.96 7.87 18.70
N ALA A 88 -4.26 7.14 19.57
CA ALA A 88 -4.87 6.23 20.54
C ALA A 88 -5.94 6.90 21.43
N ASP A 89 -5.78 8.18 21.75
CA ASP A 89 -6.73 8.96 22.58
C ASP A 89 -7.94 9.49 21.79
N ASP A 90 -7.90 9.44 20.45
CA ASP A 90 -8.98 9.90 19.57
C ASP A 90 -9.07 9.06 18.28
N LEU A 91 -9.43 7.79 18.46
CA LEU A 91 -9.63 6.85 17.34
C LEU A 91 -10.77 7.30 16.40
N ALA A 92 -11.70 8.12 16.88
CA ALA A 92 -12.80 8.64 16.09
C ALA A 92 -12.29 9.59 14.98
N SER A 93 -11.28 10.43 15.27
CA SER A 93 -10.63 11.27 14.25
C SER A 93 -9.98 10.49 13.09
N ARG A 94 -9.68 9.20 13.33
CA ARG A 94 -9.09 8.27 12.35
C ARG A 94 -10.12 7.34 11.72
N THR A 95 -11.40 7.53 12.04
CA THR A 95 -12.51 6.74 11.55
C THR A 95 -13.37 7.56 10.58
N LYS A 96 -13.75 6.92 9.47
CA LYS A 96 -14.74 7.43 8.52
C LYS A 96 -15.95 6.50 8.59
N ASP A 97 -17.13 7.05 8.85
CA ASP A 97 -18.37 6.24 8.94
C ASP A 97 -18.78 5.63 7.60
N LEU A 98 -18.40 6.29 6.50
CA LEU A 98 -18.56 5.78 5.15
C LEU A 98 -17.33 6.15 4.30
N ALA A 99 -16.65 5.14 3.79
CA ALA A 99 -15.60 5.25 2.80
C ALA A 99 -15.55 3.99 1.95
N ARG A 100 -14.85 4.06 0.81
CA ARG A 100 -14.60 2.91 -0.06
C ARG A 100 -13.11 2.64 -0.15
N VAL A 101 -12.68 1.44 0.18
CA VAL A 101 -11.26 1.06 0.26
C VAL A 101 -10.97 -0.22 -0.52
N PRO A 102 -9.82 -0.31 -1.20
CA PRO A 102 -9.41 -1.54 -1.86
C PRO A 102 -8.84 -2.53 -0.84
N VAL A 103 -9.11 -3.82 -1.02
CA VAL A 103 -8.50 -4.93 -0.27
C VAL A 103 -8.02 -5.98 -1.25
N TRP A 104 -6.77 -6.41 -1.12
CA TRP A 104 -6.19 -7.45 -1.97
C TRP A 104 -6.48 -8.82 -1.38
N THR A 105 -7.17 -9.65 -2.16
CA THR A 105 -7.60 -11.01 -1.75
C THR A 105 -6.63 -12.11 -2.15
N GLY A 106 -5.50 -11.76 -2.77
CA GLY A 106 -4.55 -12.70 -3.37
C GLY A 106 -4.77 -12.97 -4.86
N GLY A 107 -6.00 -12.78 -5.37
CA GLY A 107 -6.33 -12.91 -6.79
C GLY A 107 -7.11 -11.73 -7.40
N GLN A 108 -7.76 -10.92 -6.57
CA GLN A 108 -8.50 -9.74 -7.03
C GLN A 108 -8.43 -8.58 -6.03
N LEU A 109 -8.50 -7.36 -6.57
CA LEU A 109 -8.66 -6.13 -5.81
C LEU A 109 -10.15 -5.88 -5.58
N LEU A 110 -10.62 -6.23 -4.39
CA LEU A 110 -12.02 -6.03 -4.00
C LEU A 110 -12.18 -4.63 -3.40
N TRP A 111 -13.22 -3.91 -3.79
CA TRP A 111 -13.53 -2.62 -3.20
C TRP A 111 -14.62 -2.78 -2.14
N VAL A 112 -14.26 -2.48 -0.89
CA VAL A 112 -15.14 -2.58 0.27
C VAL A 112 -15.65 -1.18 0.59
N GLU A 113 -16.97 -1.05 0.71
CA GLU A 113 -17.63 0.17 1.19
C GLU A 113 -18.14 -0.04 2.61
N GLY A 114 -17.96 0.96 3.47
CA GLY A 114 -18.51 0.95 4.82
C GLY A 114 -17.69 1.80 5.79
N LYS A 115 -17.68 1.39 7.06
CA LYS A 115 -16.97 2.11 8.12
C LYS A 115 -15.49 1.73 8.09
N VAL A 116 -14.61 2.73 8.03
CA VAL A 116 -13.16 2.52 7.85
C VAL A 116 -12.37 3.26 8.90
N PHE A 117 -11.42 2.57 9.53
CA PHE A 117 -10.38 3.15 10.39
C PHE A 117 -9.03 2.98 9.71
N SER A 118 -8.16 3.99 9.80
CA SER A 118 -6.75 3.81 9.46
C SER A 118 -5.82 4.69 10.30
N ASP A 119 -4.77 4.08 10.83
CA ASP A 119 -3.74 4.81 11.54
C ASP A 119 -2.38 4.13 11.50
N ALA A 120 -1.35 4.91 11.83
CA ALA A 120 0.00 4.41 12.02
C ALA A 120 0.11 3.77 13.40
N ILE A 121 1.06 2.85 13.54
CA ILE A 121 1.37 2.16 14.78
C ILE A 121 2.72 2.69 15.28
N ASP A 122 2.68 3.30 16.45
CA ASP A 122 3.83 3.84 17.15
C ASP A 122 4.24 2.92 18.30
N ASN A 123 5.54 2.93 18.62
CA ASN A 123 6.07 2.34 19.84
C ASN A 123 5.89 3.32 21.02
N VAL A 124 5.68 2.78 22.23
CA VAL A 124 5.56 3.57 23.45
C VAL A 124 6.71 3.32 24.41
N ASP A 125 6.90 4.23 25.37
CA ASP A 125 7.81 4.06 26.51
C ASP A 125 9.25 3.66 26.14
N GLY A 126 9.75 4.20 25.02
CA GLY A 126 11.11 3.92 24.55
C GLY A 126 11.32 2.52 23.97
N LYS A 127 10.27 1.72 23.80
CA LYS A 127 10.33 0.42 23.10
C LYS A 127 10.82 0.62 21.68
N THR A 128 11.69 -0.26 21.17
CA THR A 128 12.08 -0.25 19.75
C THR A 128 11.01 -0.93 18.91
N TYR A 129 10.69 -0.36 17.74
CA TYR A 129 9.78 -0.99 16.81
C TYR A 129 10.35 -2.34 16.32
N SER A 130 9.51 -3.37 16.32
CA SER A 130 9.85 -4.70 15.82
C SER A 130 8.75 -5.18 14.89
N LYS A 131 9.01 -5.13 13.59
CA LYS A 131 8.08 -5.62 12.55
C LYS A 131 7.63 -7.04 12.83
N PHE A 132 8.56 -7.92 13.18
CA PHE A 132 8.26 -9.33 13.46
C PHE A 132 7.33 -9.48 14.67
N GLU A 133 7.61 -8.74 15.75
CA GLU A 133 6.79 -8.79 16.97
C GLU A 133 5.36 -8.29 16.69
N VAL A 134 5.23 -7.12 16.05
CA VAL A 134 3.92 -6.53 15.74
C VAL A 134 3.14 -7.46 14.82
N ARG A 135 3.74 -7.91 13.71
CA ARG A 135 3.10 -8.81 12.75
C ARG A 135 2.61 -10.09 13.41
N LYS A 136 3.47 -10.76 14.19
CA LYS A 136 3.14 -12.04 14.83
C LYS A 136 2.00 -11.90 15.84
N ASN A 137 2.07 -10.90 16.71
CA ASN A 137 1.02 -10.72 17.73
C ASN A 137 -0.30 -10.26 17.11
N LEU A 138 -0.24 -9.40 16.09
CA LEU A 138 -1.43 -8.96 15.37
C LEU A 138 -2.11 -10.14 14.65
N GLN A 139 -1.33 -10.99 13.96
CA GLN A 139 -1.83 -12.22 13.36
C GLN A 139 -2.57 -13.09 14.39
N GLN A 140 -1.92 -13.39 15.52
CA GLN A 140 -2.52 -14.20 16.58
C GLN A 140 -3.81 -13.59 17.14
N ALA A 141 -3.83 -12.27 17.35
CA ALA A 141 -5.02 -11.57 17.84
C ALA A 141 -6.18 -11.63 16.82
N ILE A 142 -5.89 -11.46 15.53
CA ILE A 142 -6.90 -11.53 14.46
C ILE A 142 -7.43 -12.96 14.29
N GLU A 143 -6.55 -13.96 14.28
CA GLU A 143 -6.92 -15.37 14.16
C GLU A 143 -7.77 -15.83 15.37
N ALA A 144 -7.49 -15.32 16.57
CA ALA A 144 -8.32 -15.57 17.75
C ALA A 144 -9.75 -15.00 17.63
N LEU A 145 -9.95 -13.97 16.79
CA LEU A 145 -11.27 -13.44 16.44
C LEU A 145 -11.93 -14.21 15.28
N GLY A 146 -11.32 -15.31 14.81
CA GLY A 146 -11.77 -16.08 13.65
C GLY A 146 -11.40 -15.44 12.32
N GLY A 147 -10.39 -14.59 12.29
CA GLY A 147 -9.85 -14.02 11.06
C GLY A 147 -9.03 -15.03 10.26
N VAL A 148 -9.12 -14.94 8.94
CA VAL A 148 -8.35 -15.74 7.99
C VAL A 148 -7.39 -14.81 7.25
N ARG A 149 -6.10 -15.14 7.23
CA ARG A 149 -5.11 -14.44 6.40
C ARG A 149 -5.28 -14.86 4.94
N LEU A 150 -5.44 -13.88 4.05
CA LEU A 150 -5.57 -14.09 2.61
C LEU A 150 -4.23 -13.96 1.89
N THR A 151 -3.38 -13.03 2.33
CA THR A 151 -2.09 -12.73 1.70
C THR A 151 -1.14 -12.07 2.70
N GLU A 152 0.16 -12.10 2.39
CA GLU A 152 1.28 -11.45 3.09
C GLU A 152 1.96 -10.36 2.25
N ARG A 153 1.56 -10.27 0.98
CA ARG A 153 2.03 -9.28 0.03
C ARG A 153 0.85 -8.54 -0.59
N SER A 154 1.11 -7.33 -1.07
CA SER A 154 0.21 -6.63 -1.96
C SER A 154 0.11 -7.31 -3.34
N PHE A 155 -0.66 -6.71 -4.24
CA PHE A 155 -0.85 -7.16 -5.61
C PHE A 155 0.40 -6.96 -6.49
N ASP A 156 0.40 -7.62 -7.65
CA ASP A 156 1.45 -7.49 -8.65
C ASP A 156 1.40 -6.16 -9.42
N GLU A 157 2.46 -5.88 -10.18
CA GLU A 157 2.58 -4.66 -10.97
C GLU A 157 1.46 -4.51 -12.02
N ALA A 158 1.02 -5.62 -12.61
CA ALA A 158 -0.04 -5.61 -13.61
C ALA A 158 -1.38 -5.15 -13.02
N THR A 159 -1.73 -5.68 -11.84
CA THR A 159 -2.91 -5.27 -11.07
C THR A 159 -2.80 -3.82 -10.63
N TYR A 160 -1.63 -3.38 -10.16
CA TYR A 160 -1.39 -1.98 -9.82
C TYR A 160 -1.67 -1.06 -11.01
N LYS A 161 -1.05 -1.32 -12.18
CA LYS A 161 -1.22 -0.50 -13.39
C LYS A 161 -2.66 -0.46 -13.87
N ALA A 162 -3.38 -1.59 -13.81
CA ALA A 162 -4.79 -1.65 -14.16
C ALA A 162 -5.69 -0.80 -13.25
N ASN A 163 -5.24 -0.49 -12.03
CA ASN A 163 -6.01 0.23 -11.02
C ASN A 163 -5.35 1.55 -10.56
N GLU A 164 -4.31 2.01 -11.25
CA GLU A 164 -3.39 3.05 -10.77
C GLU A 164 -4.13 4.33 -10.36
N LYS A 165 -5.07 4.80 -11.17
CA LYS A 165 -5.84 6.00 -10.86
C LYS A 165 -6.65 5.84 -9.57
N ALA A 166 -7.37 4.73 -9.43
CA ALA A 166 -8.23 4.49 -8.27
C ALA A 166 -7.41 4.27 -6.99
N LEU A 167 -6.27 3.58 -7.10
CA LEU A 167 -5.30 3.42 -6.01
C LEU A 167 -4.64 4.75 -5.64
N GLY A 168 -4.38 5.62 -6.62
CA GLY A 168 -3.88 6.97 -6.41
C GLY A 168 -4.86 7.84 -5.63
N ASP A 169 -6.14 7.85 -6.02
CA ASP A 169 -7.19 8.59 -5.31
C ASP A 169 -7.32 8.09 -3.84
N PHE A 170 -7.35 6.76 -3.65
CA PHE A 170 -7.35 6.14 -2.32
C PHE A 170 -6.10 6.55 -1.49
N SER A 171 -4.92 6.52 -2.11
CA SER A 171 -3.65 6.81 -1.45
C SER A 171 -3.55 8.25 -0.95
N GLN A 172 -4.24 9.20 -1.59
CA GLN A 172 -4.33 10.58 -1.11
C GLN A 172 -5.20 10.68 0.14
N GLU A 173 -6.31 9.93 0.19
CA GLU A 173 -7.23 9.94 1.32
C GLU A 173 -6.67 9.16 2.53
N PHE A 174 -5.98 8.05 2.28
CA PHE A 174 -5.46 7.12 3.28
C PHE A 174 -3.92 7.12 3.30
N ILE A 175 -3.31 8.30 3.44
CA ILE A 175 -1.86 8.51 3.30
C ILE A 175 -0.97 7.57 4.14
N ARG A 176 -1.45 7.13 5.31
CA ARG A 176 -0.71 6.21 6.19
C ARG A 176 -0.58 4.79 5.62
N MET A 177 -1.47 4.43 4.69
CA MET A 177 -1.53 3.11 4.06
C MET A 177 -0.83 3.05 2.70
N GLN A 178 -0.22 4.12 2.23
CA GLN A 178 0.35 4.17 0.87
C GLN A 178 1.31 3.01 0.54
N SER A 179 2.10 2.58 1.52
CA SER A 179 3.06 1.48 1.31
C SER A 179 2.37 0.14 1.04
N ALA A 180 1.19 -0.13 1.61
CA ALA A 180 0.43 -1.36 1.40
C ALA A 180 -0.12 -1.47 -0.03
N TYR A 181 -0.25 -0.34 -0.71
CA TYR A 181 -0.87 -0.23 -2.05
C TYR A 181 0.14 0.14 -3.14
N SER A 182 1.43 0.01 -2.84
CA SER A 182 2.47 -0.19 -3.84
C SER A 182 2.52 -1.68 -4.21
N TYR A 183 2.91 -2.02 -5.45
CA TYR A 183 3.03 -3.43 -5.85
C TYR A 183 4.18 -4.13 -5.09
N ASP A 184 4.07 -5.46 -4.94
CA ASP A 184 5.05 -6.35 -4.29
C ASP A 184 5.47 -5.98 -2.85
N SER A 185 4.70 -5.11 -2.20
CA SER A 185 4.97 -4.62 -0.86
C SER A 185 4.56 -5.62 0.21
N ASP A 186 5.24 -5.57 1.35
CA ASP A 186 4.92 -6.43 2.51
C ASP A 186 3.65 -5.91 3.19
N ALA A 187 2.50 -6.48 2.81
CA ALA A 187 1.19 -6.12 3.31
C ALA A 187 0.34 -7.37 3.55
N ASP A 188 -0.07 -7.57 4.79
CA ASP A 188 -0.95 -8.66 5.18
C ASP A 188 -2.40 -8.24 5.03
N THR A 189 -3.22 -9.05 4.36
CA THR A 189 -4.69 -8.86 4.34
C THR A 189 -5.35 -10.01 5.09
N TYR A 190 -6.24 -9.66 6.02
CA TYR A 190 -7.09 -10.59 6.75
C TYR A 190 -8.56 -10.27 6.51
N VAL A 191 -9.41 -11.29 6.67
CA VAL A 191 -10.86 -11.13 6.69
C VAL A 191 -11.44 -11.90 7.88
N ILE A 192 -12.35 -11.28 8.62
CA ILE A 192 -13.22 -11.92 9.60
C ILE A 192 -14.64 -11.88 9.03
N ARG A 193 -15.20 -13.05 8.73
CA ARG A 193 -16.58 -13.15 8.27
C ARG A 193 -17.53 -13.20 9.46
N ARG A 194 -18.53 -12.33 9.49
CA ARG A 194 -19.68 -12.39 10.40
C ARG A 194 -20.91 -12.88 9.63
N ALA A 195 -22.03 -13.07 10.32
CA ALA A 195 -23.26 -13.54 9.70
C ALA A 195 -23.81 -12.57 8.64
N ASP A 196 -23.64 -11.27 8.87
CA ASP A 196 -24.24 -10.16 8.11
C ASP A 196 -23.22 -9.20 7.48
N LYS A 197 -21.94 -9.31 7.86
CA LYS A 197 -20.87 -8.38 7.45
C LYS A 197 -19.50 -9.04 7.39
N ALA A 198 -18.56 -8.35 6.77
CA ALA A 198 -17.15 -8.71 6.77
C ALA A 198 -16.31 -7.60 7.39
N ILE A 199 -15.31 -7.98 8.17
CA ILE A 199 -14.28 -7.07 8.70
C ILE A 199 -12.98 -7.39 7.99
N TRP A 200 -12.45 -6.42 7.28
CA TRP A 200 -11.20 -6.50 6.54
C TRP A 200 -10.11 -5.77 7.30
N ILE A 201 -8.94 -6.38 7.38
CA ILE A 201 -7.80 -5.81 8.09
C ILE A 201 -6.61 -5.86 7.16
N VAL A 202 -6.03 -4.70 6.85
CA VAL A 202 -4.79 -4.58 6.07
C VAL A 202 -3.71 -4.05 6.99
N PHE A 203 -2.63 -4.81 7.14
CA PHE A 203 -1.47 -4.41 7.92
C PHE A 203 -0.27 -4.25 7.01
N GLN A 204 0.37 -3.08 7.06
CA GLN A 204 1.67 -2.86 6.45
C GLN A 204 2.70 -2.57 7.53
N SER A 205 3.94 -2.97 7.24
CA SER A 205 5.06 -2.65 8.11
C SER A 205 6.37 -2.65 7.35
N ASN A 206 7.18 -1.65 7.66
CA ASN A 206 8.58 -1.57 7.29
C ASN A 206 9.44 -1.80 8.56
N ASN A 207 10.73 -1.47 8.52
CA ASN A 207 11.61 -1.78 9.65
C ASN A 207 11.43 -0.88 10.88
N ASP A 208 10.81 0.29 10.73
CA ASP A 208 10.74 1.33 11.76
C ASP A 208 9.31 1.72 12.17
N ARG A 209 8.29 1.32 11.41
CA ARG A 209 6.89 1.65 11.67
C ARG A 209 5.91 0.65 11.06
N GLY A 210 4.68 0.69 11.56
CA GLY A 210 3.55 -0.03 10.99
C GLY A 210 2.39 0.91 10.67
N ALA A 211 1.45 0.44 9.86
CA ALA A 211 0.13 1.04 9.76
C ALA A 211 -0.93 -0.03 9.58
N LEU A 212 -2.14 0.27 10.03
CA LEU A 212 -3.28 -0.60 9.97
C LEU A 212 -4.45 0.11 9.31
N LEU A 213 -5.17 -0.61 8.48
CA LEU A 213 -6.50 -0.25 8.01
C LEU A 213 -7.48 -1.34 8.44
N VAL A 214 -8.63 -0.91 8.96
CA VAL A 214 -9.75 -1.79 9.28
C VAL A 214 -10.98 -1.27 8.55
N ALA A 215 -11.66 -2.13 7.80
CA ALA A 215 -12.92 -1.80 7.13
C ALA A 215 -14.01 -2.79 7.52
N GLU A 216 -15.14 -2.28 8.00
CA GLU A 216 -16.37 -3.05 8.20
C GLU A 216 -17.36 -2.70 7.10
N GLY A 217 -17.83 -3.70 6.36
CA GLY A 217 -18.80 -3.53 5.28
C GLY A 217 -19.69 -4.76 5.10
N PRO A 218 -20.69 -4.69 4.19
CA PRO A 218 -21.52 -5.85 3.88
C PRO A 218 -20.67 -7.01 3.34
N LEU A 219 -21.22 -8.22 3.41
CA LEU A 219 -20.58 -9.37 2.75
C LEU A 219 -20.48 -9.08 1.24
N PRO A 220 -19.29 -9.25 0.62
CA PRO A 220 -19.17 -9.10 -0.83
C PRO A 220 -19.99 -10.18 -1.54
N GLU A 221 -20.39 -9.91 -2.76
CA GLU A 221 -21.07 -10.89 -3.60
C GLU A 221 -20.17 -12.12 -3.80
N ALA A 222 -20.74 -13.30 -3.64
CA ALA A 222 -20.06 -14.55 -3.94
C ALA A 222 -19.93 -14.70 -5.46
N PRO A 223 -18.85 -15.32 -5.96
CA PRO A 223 -18.73 -15.59 -7.39
C PRO A 223 -19.88 -16.47 -7.85
N ALA A 224 -20.38 -16.21 -9.07
CA ALA A 224 -21.40 -17.05 -9.68
C ALA A 224 -20.88 -18.49 -9.81
N LYS A 225 -21.67 -19.47 -9.33
CA LYS A 225 -21.36 -20.89 -9.54
C LYS A 225 -21.43 -21.17 -11.04
N SER A 226 -20.32 -21.63 -11.62
CA SER A 226 -20.26 -22.12 -13.01
C SER A 226 -20.84 -23.52 -13.13
#